data_AF-R4KBS5-F1
#
_entry.id   AF-R4KBS5-F1
#
_cell.length_a   1.000
_cell.length_b   1.000
_cell.length_c   1.000
_cell.angle_alpha   90.00
_cell.angle_beta   90.00
_cell.angle_gamma   90.00
#
_symmetry.space_group_name_H-M   'P 1'
#
loop_
_entity.id
_entity.type
_entity.pdbx_description
1 polymer ?
#
loop_
_entity_poly.entity_id
_entity_poly.type
_entity_poly.pdbx_seq_one_letter_code
_entity_poly.pdbx_strand_id
1 'polypeptide(L)'
;MKSKIYYLFMILIIAGVILGLCINNIVLNRTIYSNEIHMKASEEAYRNRINQYNLDDMEKKLDILEDKMDNPEKYEKDDTDIVFKVYVPRFRILFSMNPLDLRFETKNYKVYLNNGIIENIKNQIAYISNIWEKLISRVTDNLSSSNEKLNNITSKIAVLKTKIYYSIIK
;
A
#
# COMPACT_ATOMS: atom_id res chain seq x y z
N MET A 1 -8.96 12.53 -28.80
CA MET A 1 -8.87 11.16 -28.25
C MET A 1 -7.48 10.54 -28.39
N LYS A 2 -6.82 10.61 -29.56
CA LYS A 2 -5.47 10.05 -29.78
C LYS A 2 -4.41 10.55 -28.80
N SER A 3 -4.44 11.83 -28.41
CA SER A 3 -3.49 12.40 -27.43
C SER A 3 -3.63 11.82 -26.02
N LYS A 4 -4.85 11.59 -25.52
CA LYS A 4 -5.08 11.00 -24.18
C LYS A 4 -4.54 9.57 -24.08
N ILE A 5 -4.69 8.78 -25.14
CA ILE A 5 -4.16 7.41 -25.23
C ILE A 5 -2.63 7.43 -25.24
N TYR A 6 -2.02 8.37 -25.95
CA TYR A 6 -0.57 8.56 -25.94
C TYR A 6 -0.04 8.89 -24.54
N TYR A 7 -0.67 9.82 -23.81
CA TYR A 7 -0.26 10.13 -22.43
C TYR A 7 -0.40 8.92 -21.50
N LEU A 8 -1.50 8.16 -21.62
CA LEU A 8 -1.70 6.93 -20.84
C LEU A 8 -0.60 5.91 -21.12
N PHE A 9 -0.26 5.72 -22.40
CA PHE A 9 0.81 4.81 -22.81
C PHE A 9 2.18 5.24 -22.27
N MET A 10 2.49 6.53 -22.33
CA MET A 10 3.73 7.07 -21.76
C MET A 10 3.81 6.87 -20.24
N ILE A 11 2.70 7.08 -19.52
CA ILE A 11 2.62 6.82 -18.07
C ILE A 11 2.90 5.35 -17.77
N LEU A 12 2.34 4.42 -18.55
CA LEU A 12 2.58 2.98 -18.37
C LEU A 12 4.05 2.61 -18.60
N ILE A 13 4.70 3.20 -19.61
CA ILE A 13 6.14 2.99 -19.85
C ILE A 13 6.95 3.49 -18.65
N ILE A 14 6.70 4.71 -18.19
CA ILE A 14 7.41 5.30 -17.05
C ILE A 14 7.21 4.43 -15.80
N ALA A 15 5.97 4.00 -15.53
CA ALA A 15 5.67 3.11 -14.42
C ALA A 15 6.41 1.76 -14.53
N GLY A 16 6.48 1.18 -15.73
CA GLY A 16 7.22 -0.07 -15.98
C GLY A 16 8.71 0.07 -15.71
N VAL A 17 9.33 1.17 -16.15
CA VAL A 17 10.75 1.45 -15.88
C VAL A 17 10.99 1.61 -14.38
N ILE A 18 10.14 2.37 -13.67
CA ILE A 18 10.25 2.54 -12.21
C ILE A 18 10.14 1.20 -11.48
N LEU A 19 9.16 0.37 -11.82
CA LEU A 19 8.99 -0.95 -11.22
C LEU A 19 10.18 -1.86 -11.46
N GLY A 20 10.74 -1.86 -12.67
CA GLY A 20 11.94 -2.63 -13.00
C GLY A 20 13.15 -2.23 -12.17
N LEU A 21 13.36 -0.92 -11.98
CA LEU A 21 14.42 -0.39 -11.11
C LEU A 21 14.22 -0.82 -9.65
N CYS A 22 12.98 -0.77 -9.14
CA CYS A 22 12.67 -1.19 -7.78
C CYS A 22 12.97 -2.68 -7.55
N ILE A 23 12.54 -3.55 -8.48
CA ILE A 23 12.76 -4.99 -8.40
C ILE A 23 14.25 -5.31 -8.38
N ASN A 24 15.01 -4.72 -9.30
CA ASN A 24 16.46 -4.96 -9.38
C ASN A 24 17.18 -4.48 -8.12
N ASN A 25 16.77 -3.35 -7.54
CA ASN A 25 17.36 -2.85 -6.30
C ASN A 25 17.10 -3.81 -5.12
N ILE A 26 15.87 -4.29 -4.97
CA ILE A 26 15.51 -5.27 -3.92
C ILE A 26 16.36 -6.54 -4.06
N VAL A 27 16.46 -7.09 -5.27
CA VAL A 27 17.24 -8.31 -5.55
C VAL A 27 18.71 -8.09 -5.21
N LEU A 28 19.30 -6.98 -5.64
CA LEU A 28 20.70 -6.66 -5.38
C LEU A 28 20.99 -6.57 -3.88
N ASN A 29 20.15 -5.86 -3.12
CA ASN A 29 20.31 -5.76 -1.67
C ASN A 29 20.28 -7.14 -1.01
N ARG A 30 19.34 -8.01 -1.42
CA ARG A 30 19.20 -9.37 -0.87
C ARG A 30 20.39 -10.26 -1.19
N THR A 31 20.95 -10.16 -2.39
CA THR A 31 22.15 -10.91 -2.77
C THR A 31 23.36 -10.46 -1.95
N ILE A 32 23.55 -9.15 -1.76
CA ILE A 32 24.64 -8.63 -0.90
C ILE A 32 24.49 -9.15 0.53
N TYR A 33 23.28 -9.05 1.09
CA TYR A 33 22.99 -9.57 2.42
C TYR A 33 23.22 -11.08 2.54
N SER A 34 22.77 -11.87 1.56
CA SER A 34 22.91 -13.33 1.57
C SER A 34 24.37 -13.76 1.51
N ASN A 35 25.18 -13.06 0.71
CA ASN A 35 26.61 -13.29 0.61
C ASN A 35 27.34 -12.96 1.92
N GLU A 36 27.00 -11.83 2.56
CA GLU A 36 27.60 -11.39 3.82
C GLU A 36 27.36 -12.37 4.97
N ILE A 37 26.18 -13.01 5.02
CA ILE A 37 25.85 -13.97 6.08
C ILE A 37 26.23 -15.41 5.72
N HIS A 38 26.90 -15.62 4.59
CA HIS A 38 27.21 -16.93 4.01
C HIS A 38 25.97 -17.85 3.94
N MET A 39 24.83 -17.30 3.52
CA MET A 39 23.60 -18.07 3.38
C MET A 39 23.75 -19.10 2.27
N LYS A 40 23.31 -20.34 2.52
CA LYS A 40 23.28 -21.38 1.48
C LYS A 40 22.32 -20.97 0.35
N ALA A 41 22.69 -21.25 -0.89
CA ALA A 41 21.86 -20.91 -2.06
C ALA A 41 20.42 -21.44 -1.98
N SER A 42 20.20 -22.62 -1.38
CA SER A 42 18.86 -23.18 -1.16
C SER A 42 18.02 -22.38 -0.15
N GLU A 43 18.65 -21.85 0.89
CA GLU A 43 18.00 -21.01 1.89
C GLU A 43 17.71 -19.61 1.32
N GLU A 44 18.65 -19.03 0.58
CA GLU A 44 18.46 -17.78 -0.13
C GLU A 44 17.27 -17.87 -1.10
N ALA A 45 17.23 -18.91 -1.93
CA ALA A 45 16.14 -19.16 -2.86
C ALA A 45 14.80 -19.29 -2.14
N TYR A 46 14.78 -19.97 -0.99
CA TYR A 46 13.59 -20.10 -0.16
C TYR A 46 13.11 -18.74 0.36
N ARG A 47 13.99 -17.96 1.02
CA ARG A 47 13.66 -16.63 1.56
C ARG A 47 13.22 -15.64 0.50
N ASN A 48 13.87 -15.67 -0.67
CA ASN A 48 13.47 -14.89 -1.84
C ASN A 48 12.06 -15.25 -2.30
N ARG A 49 11.75 -16.54 -2.41
CA ARG A 49 10.43 -17.03 -2.83
C ARG A 49 9.32 -16.58 -1.88
N ILE A 50 9.56 -16.64 -0.57
CA ILE A 50 8.56 -16.27 0.45
C ILE A 50 8.63 -14.79 0.86
N ASN A 51 9.56 -14.02 0.29
CA ASN A 51 9.80 -12.61 0.62
C ASN A 51 9.93 -12.35 2.14
N GLN A 52 10.70 -13.21 2.83
CA GLN A 52 10.84 -13.18 4.29
C GLN A 52 12.32 -13.01 4.68
N TYR A 53 12.72 -11.74 4.78
CA TYR A 53 14.05 -11.32 5.23
C TYR A 53 13.90 -10.53 6.53
N ASN A 54 14.90 -10.65 7.40
CA ASN A 54 15.01 -9.78 8.57
C ASN A 54 15.54 -8.42 8.08
N LEU A 55 14.64 -7.45 7.88
CA LEU A 55 15.03 -6.16 7.32
C LEU A 55 15.93 -5.35 8.26
N ASP A 56 15.80 -5.51 9.58
CA ASP A 56 16.65 -4.83 10.56
C ASP A 56 18.10 -5.34 10.50
N ASP A 57 18.27 -6.66 10.45
CA ASP A 57 19.61 -7.27 10.31
C ASP A 57 20.23 -6.94 8.95
N MET A 58 19.39 -6.92 7.91
CA MET A 58 19.79 -6.55 6.56
C MET A 58 20.25 -5.09 6.46
N GLU A 59 19.47 -4.17 7.01
CA GLU A 59 19.82 -2.75 7.13
C GLU A 59 21.16 -2.58 7.84
N LYS A 60 21.32 -3.21 9.02
CA LYS A 60 22.55 -3.12 9.80
C LYS A 60 23.78 -3.60 9.03
N LYS A 61 23.67 -4.71 8.31
CA LYS A 61 24.79 -5.25 7.51
C LYS A 61 25.12 -4.36 6.33
N LEU A 62 24.11 -3.87 5.61
CA LEU A 62 24.33 -2.93 4.50
C LEU A 62 24.91 -1.60 5.00
N ASP A 63 24.54 -1.12 6.18
CA ASP A 63 25.14 0.07 6.81
C ASP A 63 26.61 -0.14 7.16
N ILE A 64 26.97 -1.30 7.71
CA ILE A 64 28.38 -1.65 7.97
C ILE A 64 29.18 -1.71 6.66
N LEU A 65 28.60 -2.30 5.61
CA LEU A 65 29.25 -2.39 4.30
C LEU A 65 29.45 -1.01 3.66
N GLU A 66 28.48 -0.10 3.76
CA GLU A 66 28.65 1.28 3.29
C GLU A 66 29.70 2.02 4.13
N ASP A 67 29.73 1.84 5.46
CA ASP A 67 30.75 2.48 6.30
C ASP A 67 32.16 1.95 6.00
N LYS A 68 32.30 0.63 5.76
CA LYS A 68 33.56 0.03 5.28
C LYS A 68 34.01 0.60 3.93
N MET A 69 33.09 0.89 3.01
CA MET A 69 33.40 1.53 1.73
C MET A 69 33.83 3.00 1.89
N ASP A 70 33.15 3.75 2.77
CA ASP A 70 33.42 5.17 2.99
C ASP A 70 34.63 5.40 3.93
N ASN A 71 34.99 4.44 4.80
CA ASN A 71 36.07 4.52 5.79
C ASN A 71 36.91 3.21 5.85
N PRO A 72 37.57 2.80 4.75
CA PRO A 72 38.26 1.50 4.67
C PRO A 72 39.40 1.33 5.69
N GLU A 73 40.01 2.42 6.16
CA GLU A 73 41.08 2.42 7.16
C GLU A 73 40.64 2.01 8.57
N LYS A 74 39.33 2.05 8.87
CA LYS A 74 38.78 1.65 10.18
C LYS A 74 38.62 0.13 10.32
N TYR A 75 38.73 -0.61 9.22
CA TYR A 75 38.43 -2.02 9.16
C TYR A 75 39.65 -2.82 8.73
N GLU A 76 39.84 -3.98 9.36
CA GLU A 76 40.92 -4.89 9.00
C GLU A 76 40.66 -5.42 7.58
N LYS A 77 41.68 -5.37 6.72
CA LYS A 77 41.56 -5.85 5.34
C LYS A 77 41.54 -7.37 5.37
N ASP A 78 40.34 -7.95 5.33
CA ASP A 78 40.16 -9.36 5.08
C ASP A 78 40.12 -9.62 3.56
N ASP A 79 40.97 -10.50 3.04
CA ASP A 79 41.02 -10.85 1.61
C ASP A 79 39.71 -11.53 1.13
N THR A 80 38.88 -11.99 2.06
CA THR A 80 37.56 -12.59 1.79
C THR A 80 36.40 -11.59 1.80
N ASP A 81 36.64 -10.33 2.21
CA ASP A 81 35.58 -9.33 2.34
C ASP A 81 34.98 -8.95 0.97
N ILE A 82 33.68 -9.21 0.82
CA ILE A 82 32.86 -8.88 -0.36
C ILE A 82 32.84 -7.37 -0.64
N VAL A 83 33.11 -6.58 0.40
CA VAL A 83 33.05 -5.11 0.42
C VAL A 83 33.98 -4.46 -0.60
N PHE A 84 35.12 -5.08 -0.90
CA PHE A 84 36.06 -4.57 -1.89
C PHE A 84 35.78 -5.06 -3.32
N LYS A 85 34.78 -5.94 -3.49
CA LYS A 85 34.44 -6.57 -4.79
C LYS A 85 33.05 -6.18 -5.29
N VAL A 86 32.15 -5.73 -4.42
CA VAL A 86 30.76 -5.45 -4.77
C VAL A 86 30.37 -4.02 -4.42
N TYR A 87 29.77 -3.31 -5.37
CA TYR A 87 29.21 -1.99 -5.13
C TYR A 87 27.97 -2.10 -4.23
N VAL A 88 28.01 -1.47 -3.06
CA VAL A 88 26.86 -1.36 -2.16
C VAL A 88 25.98 -0.19 -2.63
N PRO A 89 24.69 -0.42 -2.93
CA PRO A 89 23.79 0.65 -3.33
C PRO A 89 23.61 1.69 -2.20
N ARG A 90 23.85 2.96 -2.52
CA ARG A 90 23.55 4.10 -1.63
C ARG A 90 22.07 4.46 -1.57
N PHE A 91 21.31 4.01 -2.56
CA PHE A 91 19.85 4.03 -2.54
C PHE A 91 19.38 2.58 -2.44
N ARG A 92 18.59 2.29 -1.41
CA ARG A 92 18.18 0.92 -1.09
C ARG A 92 16.68 0.87 -0.88
N ILE A 93 16.09 -0.17 -1.45
CA ILE A 93 14.72 -0.58 -1.20
C ILE A 93 14.81 -1.93 -0.50
N LEU A 94 14.39 -1.96 0.77
CA LEU A 94 14.27 -3.19 1.55
C LEU A 94 12.80 -3.58 1.60
N PHE A 95 12.52 -4.87 1.44
CA PHE A 95 11.15 -5.35 1.32
C PHE A 95 10.95 -6.74 1.92
N SER A 96 9.98 -6.86 2.81
CA SER A 96 9.39 -8.11 3.26
C SER A 96 7.87 -8.05 3.12
N MET A 97 7.25 -9.17 2.73
CA MET A 97 5.80 -9.25 2.56
C MET A 97 5.09 -9.78 3.81
N ASN A 98 5.80 -10.42 4.74
CA ASN A 98 5.20 -11.05 5.91
C ASN A 98 6.08 -10.90 7.17
N PRO A 99 5.81 -9.90 8.04
CA PRO A 99 4.83 -8.83 7.84
C PRO A 99 5.21 -7.89 6.68
N LEU A 100 4.24 -7.18 6.12
CA LEU A 100 4.52 -6.20 5.06
C LEU A 100 5.37 -5.07 5.63
N ASP A 101 6.61 -4.94 5.17
CA ASP A 101 7.56 -3.91 5.54
C ASP A 101 8.35 -3.48 4.30
N LEU A 102 8.29 -2.19 3.99
CA LEU A 102 8.94 -1.55 2.85
C LEU A 102 9.73 -0.36 3.35
N ARG A 103 11.05 -0.38 3.11
CA ARG A 103 11.97 0.67 3.54
C ARG A 103 12.65 1.28 2.34
N PHE A 104 12.67 2.60 2.29
CA PHE A 104 13.43 3.39 1.34
C PHE A 104 14.56 4.08 2.08
N GLU A 105 15.79 3.73 1.76
CA GLU A 105 16.96 4.23 2.44
C GLU A 105 17.90 4.93 1.47
N THR A 106 18.41 6.05 1.93
CA THR A 106 19.50 6.82 1.32
C THR A 106 20.48 7.19 2.42
N LYS A 107 21.65 7.68 2.03
CA LYS A 107 22.64 8.22 2.97
C LYS A 107 22.08 9.25 3.97
N ASN A 108 21.09 10.05 3.55
CA ASN A 108 20.58 11.17 4.36
C ASN A 108 19.16 10.93 4.93
N TYR A 109 18.39 10.02 4.33
CA TYR A 109 16.98 9.82 4.64
C TYR A 109 16.63 8.35 4.66
N LYS A 110 15.89 7.94 5.69
CA LYS A 110 15.27 6.61 5.78
C LYS A 110 13.77 6.78 5.97
N VAL A 111 12.97 6.11 5.15
CA VAL A 111 11.50 6.16 5.16
C VAL A 111 10.96 4.73 5.22
N TYR A 112 10.08 4.46 6.19
CA TYR A 112 9.58 3.12 6.46
C TYR A 112 8.05 3.05 6.33
N LEU A 113 7.57 2.00 5.68
CA LEU A 113 6.17 1.62 5.54
C LEU A 113 6.03 0.19 6.08
N ASN A 114 5.60 0.08 7.34
CA ASN A 114 5.45 -1.20 8.01
C ASN A 114 3.97 -1.63 8.11
N ASN A 115 3.77 -2.88 8.53
CA ASN A 115 2.45 -3.49 8.63
C ASN A 115 1.55 -2.73 9.64
N GLY A 116 2.12 -2.15 10.70
CA GLY A 116 1.37 -1.34 11.66
C GLY A 116 0.74 -0.09 11.04
N ILE A 117 1.45 0.61 10.15
CA ILE A 117 0.91 1.76 9.41
C ILE A 117 -0.23 1.30 8.50
N ILE A 118 -0.07 0.17 7.81
CA ILE A 118 -1.06 -0.36 6.87
C ILE A 118 -2.31 -0.85 7.60
N GLU A 119 -2.17 -1.55 8.72
CA GLU A 119 -3.28 -1.96 9.56
C GLU A 119 -4.05 -0.77 10.12
N ASN A 120 -3.34 0.29 10.56
CA ASN A 120 -4.00 1.50 11.03
C ASN A 120 -4.81 2.19 9.92
N ILE A 121 -4.25 2.29 8.70
CA ILE A 121 -4.99 2.81 7.53
C ILE A 121 -6.22 1.97 7.24
N LYS A 122 -6.10 0.63 7.23
CA LYS A 122 -7.26 -0.27 7.03
C LYS A 122 -8.35 -0.06 8.08
N ASN A 123 -7.96 0.07 9.35
CA ASN A 123 -8.88 0.30 10.46
C ASN A 123 -9.60 1.65 10.33
N GLN A 124 -8.89 2.70 9.91
CA GLN A 124 -9.50 4.02 9.67
C GLN A 124 -10.48 4.00 8.49
N ILE A 125 -10.13 3.34 7.39
CA ILE A 125 -11.04 3.17 6.24
C ILE A 125 -12.30 2.42 6.65
N ALA A 126 -12.16 1.31 7.40
CA ALA A 126 -13.29 0.53 7.89
C ALA A 126 -14.20 1.37 8.82
N TYR A 127 -13.60 2.18 9.69
CA TYR A 127 -14.35 3.10 10.55
C TYR A 127 -15.16 4.11 9.75
N ILE A 128 -14.55 4.75 8.74
CA ILE A 128 -15.23 5.72 7.88
C ILE A 128 -16.36 5.06 7.08
N SER A 129 -16.12 3.86 6.52
CA SER A 129 -17.15 3.10 5.79
C SER A 129 -18.39 2.85 6.64
N ASN A 130 -18.19 2.41 7.89
CA ASN A 130 -19.29 2.17 8.83
C ASN A 130 -20.10 3.44 9.16
N ILE A 131 -19.45 4.61 9.21
CA ILE A 131 -20.16 5.89 9.40
C ILE A 131 -21.02 6.20 8.17
N TRP A 132 -20.48 6.04 6.97
CA TRP A 132 -21.21 6.28 5.72
C TRP A 132 -22.41 5.37 5.56
N GLU A 133 -22.27 4.08 5.85
CA GLU A 133 -23.39 3.12 5.80
C GLU A 133 -24.52 3.53 6.77
N LYS A 134 -24.18 3.93 8.00
CA LYS A 134 -25.17 4.42 8.98
C LYS A 134 -25.87 5.70 8.51
N LEU A 135 -25.15 6.62 7.88
CA LEU A 135 -25.74 7.84 7.34
C LEU A 135 -26.68 7.55 6.18
N ILE A 136 -26.26 6.70 5.23
CA ILE A 136 -27.07 6.31 4.08
C ILE A 136 -28.34 5.58 4.54
N SER A 137 -28.22 4.66 5.50
CA SER A 137 -29.37 3.98 6.11
C SER A 137 -30.36 4.98 6.72
N ARG A 138 -29.90 5.92 7.55
CA ARG A 138 -30.78 6.95 8.15
C ARG A 138 -31.47 7.83 7.10
N VAL A 139 -30.76 8.23 6.04
CA VAL A 139 -31.36 9.02 4.95
C VAL A 139 -32.43 8.20 4.23
N THR A 140 -32.14 6.93 3.96
CA THR A 140 -33.06 6.01 3.28
C THR A 140 -34.32 5.77 4.12
N ASP A 141 -34.18 5.55 5.43
CA ASP A 141 -35.28 5.36 6.37
C ASP A 141 -36.15 6.62 6.50
N ASN A 142 -35.54 7.80 6.49
CA ASN A 142 -36.28 9.06 6.53
C ASN A 142 -37.05 9.32 5.22
N LEU A 143 -36.47 8.96 4.07
CA LEU A 143 -37.12 9.08 2.77
C LEU A 143 -38.28 8.09 2.63
N SER A 144 -38.11 6.84 3.07
CA SER A 144 -39.18 5.85 3.06
C SER A 144 -40.35 6.28 3.96
N SER A 145 -40.07 6.74 5.18
CA SER A 145 -41.08 7.29 6.09
C SER A 145 -41.80 8.51 5.52
N SER A 146 -41.08 9.40 4.82
CA SER A 146 -41.69 10.57 4.16
C SER A 146 -42.60 10.16 3.01
N ASN A 147 -42.22 9.15 2.23
CA ASN A 147 -43.02 8.62 1.14
C ASN A 147 -44.31 7.95 1.66
N GLU A 148 -44.22 7.20 2.77
CA GLU A 148 -45.40 6.64 3.45
C GLU A 148 -46.39 7.72 3.91
N LYS A 149 -45.88 8.82 4.50
CA LYS A 149 -46.72 9.97 4.90
C LYS A 149 -47.43 10.61 3.71
N LEU A 150 -46.72 10.81 2.60
CA LEU A 150 -47.28 11.38 1.36
C LEU A 150 -48.40 10.49 0.80
N ASN A 151 -48.18 9.17 0.76
CA ASN A 151 -49.17 8.20 0.30
C ASN A 151 -50.43 8.22 1.17
N ASN A 152 -50.28 8.33 2.49
CA ASN A 152 -51.41 8.42 3.42
C ASN A 152 -52.20 9.74 3.27
N ILE A 153 -51.53 10.86 3.00
CA ILE A 153 -52.21 12.13 2.69
C ILE A 153 -52.97 12.01 1.36
N THR A 154 -52.35 11.44 0.34
CA THR A 154 -52.94 11.28 -0.99
C THR A 154 -54.19 10.39 -0.95
N SER A 155 -54.15 9.29 -0.21
CA SER A 155 -55.30 8.40 -0.02
C SER A 155 -56.44 9.11 0.73
N LYS A 156 -56.14 9.88 1.78
CA LYS A 156 -57.14 10.71 2.49
C LYS A 156 -57.78 11.75 1.58
N ILE A 157 -57.00 12.42 0.74
CA ILE A 157 -57.51 13.39 -0.24
C ILE A 157 -58.43 12.69 -1.26
N ALA A 158 -58.07 11.50 -1.74
CA ALA A 158 -58.90 10.74 -2.68
C ALA A 158 -60.26 10.36 -2.07
N VAL A 159 -60.27 9.89 -0.82
CA VAL A 159 -61.51 9.58 -0.07
C VAL A 159 -62.37 10.83 0.15
N LEU A 160 -61.75 11.98 0.39
CA LEU A 160 -62.47 13.24 0.59
C LEU A 160 -63.11 13.73 -0.71
N LYS A 161 -62.38 13.63 -1.83
CA LYS A 161 -62.88 13.95 -3.18
C LYS A 161 -64.08 13.09 -3.56
N THR A 162 -64.04 11.77 -3.32
CA THR A 162 -65.16 10.89 -3.62
C THR A 162 -66.38 11.22 -2.76
N LYS A 163 -66.21 11.47 -1.45
CA LYS A 163 -67.31 11.92 -0.57
C LYS A 163 -67.95 13.22 -1.05
N ILE A 164 -67.16 14.21 -1.45
CA ILE A 164 -67.67 15.48 -2.00
C ILE A 164 -68.46 15.23 -3.29
N TYR A 165 -67.90 14.46 -4.22
CA TYR A 165 -68.54 14.12 -5.49
C TYR A 165 -69.92 13.46 -5.29
N TYR A 166 -70.00 12.48 -4.38
CA TYR A 166 -71.27 11.83 -4.03
C TYR A 166 -72.26 12.76 -3.33
N SER A 167 -71.79 13.78 -2.60
CA SER A 167 -72.67 14.76 -1.95
C SER A 167 -73.23 15.83 -2.89
N ILE A 168 -72.59 16.06 -4.04
CA ILE A 168 -73.01 17.06 -5.04
C ILE A 168 -73.99 16.45 -6.07
N ILE A 169 -73.91 15.15 -6.32
CA ILE A 169 -74.75 14.44 -7.31
C ILE A 169 -76.08 13.94 -6.71
N LYS A 170 -76.28 14.13 -5.40
CA LYS A 170 -77.50 13.80 -4.68
C LYS A 170 -78.37 15.05 -4.53
#